data_AF-A0A544YGA1-F1
#
_entry.id   AF-A0A544YGA1-F1
#
_cell.length_a   1.000
_cell.length_b   1.000
_cell.length_c   1.000
_cell.angle_alpha   90.00
_cell.angle_beta   90.00
_cell.angle_gamma   90.00
#
_symmetry.space_group_name_H-M   'P 1'
#
loop_
_entity.id
_entity.type
_entity.pdbx_description
1 polymer ?
#
loop_
_entity_poly.entity_id
_entity_poly.type
_entity_poly.pdbx_seq_one_letter_code
_entity_poly.pdbx_strand_id
1 'polypeptide(L)'
;MSATTPTVKPAALSTALVAGVGVLLAMDVAGAVISLSAGLSPTLLDALGPQARLSAPIPMMIAQVLLVAGATRRRRGIAVPASALLALAGVLAFVSGFYDGGYAADLTTGQRVFQIALVTAHLGVGVLAAFHLVRLPRR
;
A
#
# COMPACT_ATOMS: atom_id res chain seq x y z
N MET A 1 12.51 20.10 -31.86
CA MET A 1 11.31 19.93 -31.02
C MET A 1 11.76 19.54 -29.62
N SER A 2 11.79 20.49 -28.67
CA SER A 2 12.20 20.21 -27.29
C SER A 2 11.00 19.69 -26.50
N ALA A 3 11.07 18.43 -26.05
CA ALA A 3 10.07 17.85 -25.17
C ALA A 3 10.21 18.44 -23.77
N THR A 4 9.21 19.20 -23.33
CA THR A 4 9.08 19.68 -21.95
C THR A 4 8.66 18.50 -21.06
N THR A 5 9.63 17.84 -20.44
CA THR A 5 9.36 16.79 -19.45
C THR A 5 8.62 17.42 -18.26
N PRO A 6 7.41 16.95 -17.88
CA PRO A 6 6.66 17.56 -16.80
C PRO A 6 7.37 17.39 -15.46
N THR A 7 7.89 18.48 -14.92
CA THR A 7 8.53 18.54 -13.60
C THR A 7 7.45 18.47 -12.51
N VAL A 8 7.04 17.27 -12.11
CA VAL A 8 6.09 17.10 -10.99
C VAL A 8 6.67 17.74 -9.73
N LYS A 9 5.97 18.72 -9.14
CA LYS A 9 6.43 19.46 -7.96
C LYS A 9 6.63 18.52 -6.76
N PRO A 10 7.67 18.70 -5.94
CA PRO A 10 7.95 17.84 -4.79
C PRO A 10 6.79 17.71 -3.78
N ALA A 11 5.97 18.74 -3.63
CA ALA A 11 4.76 18.70 -2.80
C ALA A 11 3.68 17.75 -3.38
N ALA A 12 3.51 17.70 -4.70
CA ALA A 12 2.50 16.87 -5.34
C ALA A 12 2.76 15.37 -5.14
N LEU A 13 4.04 14.96 -5.15
CA LEU A 13 4.40 13.56 -4.93
C LEU A 13 4.21 13.12 -3.48
N SER A 14 4.50 14.02 -2.52
CA SER A 14 4.21 13.76 -1.10
C SER A 14 2.70 13.64 -0.85
N THR A 15 1.89 14.51 -1.46
CA THR A 15 0.42 14.41 -1.42
C THR A 15 -0.07 13.12 -2.06
N ALA A 16 0.45 12.73 -3.23
CA ALA A 16 0.10 11.49 -3.89
C ALA A 16 0.44 10.26 -3.04
N LEU A 17 1.58 10.27 -2.33
CA LEU A 17 1.98 9.18 -1.45
C LEU A 17 1.03 9.05 -0.25
N VAL A 18 0.67 10.17 0.39
CA VAL A 18 -0.31 10.20 1.49
C VAL A 18 -1.68 9.73 1.02
N ALA A 19 -2.14 10.23 -0.13
CA ALA A 19 -3.41 9.81 -0.72
C ALA A 19 -3.41 8.32 -1.05
N GLY A 20 -2.32 7.79 -1.62
CA GLY A 20 -2.18 6.37 -1.94
C GLY A 20 -2.26 5.48 -0.70
N VAL A 21 -1.58 5.84 0.39
CA VAL A 21 -1.71 5.11 1.67
C VAL A 21 -3.12 5.26 2.24
N GLY A 22 -3.74 6.44 2.16
CA GLY A 22 -5.13 6.63 2.58
C GLY A 22 -6.11 5.73 1.83
N VAL A 23 -5.92 5.58 0.51
CA VAL A 23 -6.71 4.64 -0.31
C VAL A 23 -6.47 3.19 0.12
N LEU A 24 -5.22 2.78 0.38
CA LEU A 24 -4.94 1.43 0.88
C LEU A 24 -5.68 1.13 2.18
N LEU A 25 -5.62 2.04 3.16
CA LEU A 25 -6.32 1.86 4.43
C LEU A 25 -7.84 1.73 4.24
N ALA A 26 -8.42 2.52 3.33
CA ALA A 26 -9.83 2.42 3.01
C ALA A 26 -10.17 1.06 2.36
N MET A 27 -9.31 0.57 1.47
CA MET A 27 -9.46 -0.76 0.88
C MET A 27 -9.30 -1.86 1.93
N ASP A 28 -8.36 -1.75 2.86
CA ASP A 28 -8.20 -2.74 3.95
C ASP A 28 -9.44 -2.83 4.84
N VAL A 29 -10.03 -1.67 5.19
CA VAL A 29 -11.29 -1.64 5.95
C VAL A 29 -12.44 -2.25 5.13
N ALA A 30 -12.56 -1.89 3.85
CA ALA A 30 -13.60 -2.45 2.98
C ALA A 30 -13.44 -3.97 2.83
N GLY A 31 -12.23 -4.45 2.65
CA GLY A 31 -11.91 -5.87 2.55
C GLY A 31 -12.19 -6.66 3.82
N ALA A 32 -11.94 -6.07 4.98
CA ALA A 32 -12.31 -6.66 6.26
C ALA A 32 -13.83 -6.75 6.44
N VAL A 33 -14.58 -5.72 6.02
CA VAL A 33 -16.06 -5.73 6.02
C VAL A 33 -16.61 -6.76 5.03
N ILE A 34 -16.01 -6.89 3.84
CA ILE A 34 -16.38 -7.93 2.87
C ILE A 34 -16.12 -9.33 3.47
N SER A 35 -14.96 -9.54 4.11
CA SER A 35 -14.63 -10.82 4.75
C SER A 35 -15.63 -11.19 5.85
N LEU A 36 -16.00 -10.24 6.70
CA LEU A 36 -16.96 -10.44 7.77
C LEU A 36 -18.36 -10.73 7.23
N SER A 37 -18.84 -9.94 6.27
CA SER A 37 -20.19 -10.09 5.69
C SER A 37 -20.34 -11.34 4.82
N ALA A 38 -19.26 -11.81 4.21
CA ALA A 38 -19.23 -13.05 3.43
C ALA A 38 -18.98 -14.31 4.29
N GLY A 39 -18.84 -14.17 5.61
CA GLY A 39 -18.57 -15.29 6.52
C GLY A 39 -17.17 -15.89 6.38
N LEU A 40 -16.24 -15.20 5.71
CA LEU A 40 -14.84 -15.63 5.58
C LEU A 40 -14.04 -15.42 6.88
N SER A 41 -14.53 -14.57 7.78
CA SER A 41 -13.89 -14.30 9.06
C SER A 41 -14.95 -14.16 10.15
N PRO A 42 -14.76 -14.77 11.33
CA PRO A 42 -15.77 -14.73 12.40
C PRO A 42 -15.81 -13.37 13.10
N THR A 43 -14.71 -12.61 13.12
CA THR A 43 -14.66 -11.26 13.66
C THR A 43 -13.93 -10.28 12.75
N LEU A 44 -14.13 -8.98 12.97
CA LEU A 44 -13.39 -7.93 12.26
C LEU A 44 -11.88 -7.98 12.55
N LEU A 45 -11.49 -8.38 13.77
CA LEU A 45 -10.08 -8.53 14.13
C LEU A 45 -9.43 -9.68 13.36
N ASP A 46 -10.14 -10.80 13.16
CA ASP A 46 -9.66 -11.90 12.34
C ASP A 46 -9.56 -11.50 10.87
N ALA A 47 -10.52 -10.69 10.40
CA ALA A 47 -10.51 -10.11 9.06
C ALA A 47 -9.39 -9.09 8.83
N LEU A 48 -8.71 -8.63 9.89
CA LEU A 48 -7.51 -7.78 9.83
C LEU A 48 -6.30 -8.49 10.44
N GLY A 49 -6.39 -9.81 10.62
CA GLY A 49 -5.36 -10.65 11.19
C GLY A 49 -4.31 -11.10 10.16
N PRO A 50 -3.28 -11.84 10.60
CA PRO A 50 -2.21 -12.33 9.72
C PRO A 50 -2.69 -13.25 8.58
N GLN A 51 -3.88 -13.82 8.72
CA GLN A 51 -4.51 -14.76 7.78
C GLN A 51 -5.56 -14.06 6.89
N ALA A 52 -5.73 -12.74 7.04
CA ALA A 52 -6.65 -11.96 6.23
C ALA A 52 -6.19 -11.94 4.76
N ARG A 53 -7.11 -12.29 3.85
CA ARG A 53 -6.81 -12.37 2.41
C ARG A 53 -7.28 -11.15 1.61
N LEU A 54 -8.27 -10.43 2.14
CA LEU A 54 -8.89 -9.27 1.48
C LEU A 54 -8.43 -7.95 2.10
N SER A 55 -7.47 -7.96 3.02
CA SER A 55 -7.05 -6.77 3.76
C SER A 55 -5.67 -7.00 4.34
N ALA A 56 -4.89 -5.94 4.47
CA ALA A 56 -3.60 -6.00 5.13
C ALA A 56 -3.77 -6.20 6.65
N PRO A 57 -2.86 -6.95 7.30
CA PRO A 57 -2.90 -7.13 8.73
C PRO A 57 -2.63 -5.81 9.48
N ILE A 58 -3.25 -5.61 10.65
CA ILE A 58 -3.15 -4.37 11.44
C ILE A 58 -1.69 -3.87 11.61
N PRO A 59 -0.70 -4.71 11.97
CA PRO A 59 0.68 -4.25 12.11
C PRO A 59 1.25 -3.62 10.83
N MET A 60 0.86 -4.13 9.66
CA MET A 60 1.28 -3.60 8.36
C MET A 60 0.61 -2.26 8.05
N MET A 61 -0.69 -2.13 8.32
CA MET A 61 -1.41 -0.85 8.18
C MET A 61 -0.77 0.25 9.04
N ILE A 62 -0.45 -0.07 10.30
CA ILE A 62 0.24 0.84 11.22
C ILE A 62 1.62 1.21 10.66
N ALA A 63 2.40 0.24 10.20
CA ALA A 63 3.70 0.48 9.61
C ALA A 63 3.60 1.42 8.39
N GLN A 64 2.65 1.21 7.49
CA GLN A 64 2.44 2.09 6.32
C GLN A 64 2.14 3.53 6.73
N VAL A 65 1.29 3.75 7.74
CA VAL A 65 0.97 5.08 8.27
C VAL A 65 2.23 5.76 8.82
N LEU A 66 3.01 5.05 9.64
CA LEU A 66 4.24 5.59 10.22
C LEU A 66 5.28 5.89 9.14
N LEU A 67 5.40 5.02 8.14
CA LEU A 67 6.35 5.18 7.04
C LEU A 67 5.96 6.35 6.13
N VAL A 68 4.69 6.55 5.80
CA VAL A 68 4.28 7.72 5.01
C VAL A 68 4.43 9.02 5.79
N ALA A 69 4.13 9.01 7.10
CA ALA A 69 4.40 10.14 7.97
C ALA A 69 5.90 10.45 8.06
N GLY A 70 6.76 9.43 8.11
CA GLY A 70 8.22 9.57 8.06
C GLY A 70 8.71 10.10 6.72
N ALA A 71 8.22 9.55 5.61
CA ALA A 71 8.58 9.94 4.24
C ALA A 71 8.25 11.40 3.94
N THR A 72 7.21 11.95 4.56
CA THR A 72 6.78 13.35 4.38
C THR A 72 7.53 14.35 5.28
N ARG A 73 8.44 13.89 6.15
CA ARG A 73 9.25 14.79 6.99
C ARG A 73 10.29 15.55 6.17
N ARG A 74 10.64 16.76 6.62
CA ARG A 74 11.70 17.59 6.02
C ARG A 74 13.12 17.04 6.25
N ARG A 75 13.34 16.29 7.35
CA ARG A 75 14.66 15.76 7.69
C ARG A 75 15.00 14.55 6.81
N ARG A 76 16.02 14.68 5.96
CA ARG A 76 16.45 13.62 5.02
C ARG A 76 16.76 12.30 5.72
N GLY A 77 17.40 12.35 6.89
CA GLY A 77 17.73 11.15 7.68
C GLY A 77 16.52 10.33 8.14
N ILE A 78 15.30 10.88 8.06
CA ILE A 78 14.05 10.16 8.35
C ILE A 78 13.31 9.84 7.04
N ALA A 79 13.22 10.81 6.13
CA ALA A 79 12.43 10.67 4.90
C ALA A 79 12.98 9.60 3.95
N VAL A 80 14.30 9.47 3.84
CA VAL A 80 14.97 8.49 2.98
C VAL A 80 14.69 7.06 3.43
N PRO A 81 15.02 6.63 4.67
CA PRO A 81 14.75 5.27 5.09
C PRO A 81 13.25 4.96 5.09
N ALA A 82 12.39 5.91 5.48
CA ALA A 82 10.95 5.71 5.45
C ALA A 82 10.41 5.47 4.02
N SER A 83 10.88 6.25 3.03
CA SER A 83 10.50 6.05 1.62
C SER A 83 11.02 4.72 1.06
N ALA A 84 12.24 4.33 1.43
CA ALA A 84 12.83 3.06 1.01
C ALA A 84 12.07 1.86 1.60
N LEU A 85 11.77 1.90 2.89
CA LEU A 85 10.99 0.86 3.56
C LEU A 85 9.57 0.76 3.00
N LEU A 86 8.92 1.89 2.69
CA LEU A 86 7.60 1.87 2.09
C LEU A 86 7.61 1.30 0.66
N ALA A 87 8.65 1.61 -0.12
CA ALA A 87 8.84 1.02 -1.45
C ALA A 87 9.04 -0.49 -1.37
N LEU A 88 9.91 -0.96 -0.47
CA LEU A 88 10.14 -2.38 -0.23
C LEU A 88 8.89 -3.08 0.26
N ALA A 89 8.16 -2.49 1.21
CA ALA A 89 6.92 -3.04 1.73
C ALA A 89 5.87 -3.22 0.63
N GLY A 90 5.71 -2.24 -0.27
CA GLY A 90 4.77 -2.35 -1.39
C GLY A 90 5.13 -3.50 -2.35
N VAL A 91 6.41 -3.68 -2.66
CA VAL A 91 6.89 -4.78 -3.52
C VAL A 91 6.74 -6.13 -2.81
N LEU A 92 7.12 -6.23 -1.54
CA LEU A 92 6.99 -7.47 -0.76
C LEU A 92 5.53 -7.86 -0.56
N ALA A 93 4.64 -6.90 -0.29
CA ALA A 93 3.20 -7.13 -0.21
C ALA A 93 2.65 -7.64 -1.55
N PHE A 94 3.11 -7.07 -2.67
CA PHE A 94 2.74 -7.54 -3.99
C PHE A 94 3.15 -8.99 -4.23
N VAL A 95 4.43 -9.28 -4.04
CA VAL A 95 4.99 -10.63 -4.21
C VAL A 95 4.32 -11.63 -3.25
N SER A 96 4.16 -11.27 -1.98
CA SER A 96 3.51 -12.11 -0.97
C SER A 96 2.06 -12.44 -1.35
N GLY A 97 1.30 -11.49 -1.90
CA GLY A 97 -0.07 -11.75 -2.37
C GLY A 97 -0.16 -12.84 -3.44
N PHE A 98 0.89 -13.00 -4.27
CA PHE A 98 0.99 -14.11 -5.22
C PHE A 98 1.34 -15.45 -4.56
N TYR A 99 2.27 -15.45 -3.60
CA TYR A 99 2.79 -16.68 -3.00
C TYR A 99 1.96 -17.22 -1.83
N ASP A 100 1.17 -16.38 -1.14
CA ASP A 100 0.32 -16.79 -0.01
C ASP A 100 -0.97 -17.54 -0.45
N GLY A 101 -1.01 -17.96 -1.72
CA GLY A 101 -2.13 -18.67 -2.31
C GLY A 101 -3.42 -17.83 -2.35
N GLY A 102 -3.34 -16.51 -2.20
CA GLY A 102 -4.50 -15.61 -2.28
C GLY A 102 -5.31 -15.82 -3.55
N TYR A 103 -4.63 -15.92 -4.69
CA TYR A 103 -5.23 -16.20 -6.00
C TYR A 103 -5.65 -17.66 -6.21
N ALA A 104 -5.25 -18.57 -5.33
CA ALA A 104 -5.64 -19.99 -5.37
C ALA A 104 -6.78 -20.31 -4.39
N ALA A 105 -7.16 -19.36 -3.52
CA ALA A 105 -8.27 -19.52 -2.60
C ALA A 105 -9.62 -19.55 -3.34
N ASP A 106 -10.58 -20.28 -2.76
CA ASP A 106 -11.98 -20.32 -3.17
C ASP A 106 -12.69 -19.00 -2.86
N LEU A 107 -12.27 -17.95 -3.56
CA LEU A 107 -12.89 -16.63 -3.56
C LEU A 107 -13.88 -16.56 -4.72
N THR A 108 -15.02 -15.91 -4.47
CA THR A 108 -15.91 -15.49 -5.56
C THR A 108 -15.16 -14.57 -6.52
N THR A 109 -15.63 -14.46 -7.77
CA THR A 109 -15.02 -13.58 -8.77
C THR A 109 -14.86 -12.15 -8.28
N GLY A 110 -15.86 -11.61 -7.57
CA GLY A 110 -15.81 -10.25 -7.01
C GLY A 110 -14.72 -10.07 -5.95
N GLN A 111 -14.58 -11.04 -5.02
CA GLN A 111 -13.53 -11.02 -4.00
C GLN A 111 -12.13 -11.15 -4.61
N ARG A 112 -11.99 -11.96 -5.66
CA ARG A 112 -10.73 -12.09 -6.40
C ARG A 112 -10.34 -10.79 -7.10
N VAL A 113 -11.29 -10.13 -7.76
CA VAL A 113 -11.05 -8.80 -8.37
C VAL A 113 -10.64 -7.79 -7.32
N PHE A 114 -11.30 -7.78 -6.16
CA PHE A 114 -10.95 -6.90 -5.04
C PHE A 114 -9.52 -7.16 -4.55
N GLN A 115 -9.14 -8.43 -4.38
CA GLN A 115 -7.79 -8.81 -3.96
C GLN A 115 -6.72 -8.37 -4.98
N ILE A 116 -6.95 -8.60 -6.28
CA ILE A 116 -6.05 -8.11 -7.33
C ILE A 116 -5.89 -6.59 -7.24
N ALA A 117 -7.00 -5.86 -7.06
CA ALA A 117 -6.97 -4.42 -6.92
C ALA A 117 -6.17 -3.97 -5.69
N LEU A 118 -6.39 -4.60 -4.53
CA LEU A 118 -5.68 -4.31 -3.28
C LEU A 118 -4.17 -4.54 -3.42
N VAL A 119 -3.78 -5.69 -3.98
CA VAL A 119 -2.38 -6.07 -4.19
C VAL A 119 -1.71 -5.12 -5.20
N THR A 120 -2.41 -4.75 -6.26
CA THR A 120 -1.92 -3.77 -7.25
C THR A 120 -1.79 -2.38 -6.64
N ALA A 121 -2.72 -1.96 -5.78
CA ALA A 121 -2.64 -0.69 -5.08
C ALA A 121 -1.41 -0.63 -4.15
N HIS A 122 -1.06 -1.73 -3.48
CA HIS A 122 0.15 -1.84 -2.67
C HIS A 122 1.41 -1.61 -3.52
N LEU A 123 1.47 -2.26 -4.69
CA LEU A 123 2.55 -2.04 -5.64
C LEU A 123 2.60 -0.59 -6.13
N GLY A 124 1.45 0.01 -6.43
CA GLY A 124 1.33 1.41 -6.86
C GLY A 124 1.90 2.38 -5.82
N VAL A 125 1.57 2.19 -4.54
CA VAL A 125 2.16 2.97 -3.43
C VAL A 125 3.67 2.71 -3.33
N GLY A 126 4.12 1.47 -3.48
CA GLY A 126 5.54 1.14 -3.50
C GLY A 126 6.32 1.87 -4.60
N VAL A 127 5.74 1.94 -5.81
CA VAL A 127 6.30 2.68 -6.95
C VAL A 127 6.32 4.19 -6.69
N LEU A 128 5.25 4.76 -6.13
CA LEU A 128 5.20 6.16 -5.72
C LEU A 128 6.28 6.47 -4.66
N ALA A 129 6.46 5.58 -3.68
CA ALA A 129 7.49 5.70 -2.65
C ALA A 129 8.91 5.63 -3.26
N ALA A 130 9.13 4.77 -4.25
CA ALA A 130 10.39 4.68 -4.97
C ALA A 130 10.69 5.97 -5.76
N PHE A 131 9.69 6.52 -6.47
CA PHE A 131 9.85 7.82 -7.13
C PHE A 131 10.10 8.95 -6.13
N HIS A 132 9.45 8.90 -4.96
CA HIS A 132 9.68 9.86 -3.89
C HIS A 132 11.12 9.78 -3.39
N LEU A 133 11.61 8.56 -3.14
CA LEU A 133 12.99 8.28 -2.72
C LEU A 133 14.02 8.83 -3.72
N VAL A 134 13.87 8.54 -5.01
CA VAL A 134 14.81 9.00 -6.07
C VAL A 134 14.86 10.53 -6.18
N ARG A 135 13.81 11.23 -5.76
CA ARG A 135 13.73 12.70 -5.81
C ARG A 135 14.22 13.39 -4.54
N LEU A 136 14.37 12.69 -3.42
CA LEU A 136 14.87 13.27 -2.17
C LEU A 136 16.30 13.83 -2.28
N PRO A 137 17.26 13.19 -2.98
CA PRO A 137 18.61 13.73 -3.18
C PRO A 137 18.66 14.99 -4.06
N ARG A 138 17.63 15.21 -4.88
CA ARG A 138 17.54 16.36 -5.82
C ARG A 138 16.88 17.59 -5.21
N ARG A 139 16.37 17.50 -3.98
CA ARG A 139 15.94 18.64 -3.17
C ARG A 139 17.15 19.22 -2.43
#